data_AF-A0A524MJI7-F1
#
_entry.id   AF-A0A524MJI7-F1
#
_cell.length_a   1.000
_cell.length_b   1.000
_cell.length_c   1.000
_cell.angle_alpha   90.00
_cell.angle_beta   90.00
_cell.angle_gamma   90.00
#
_symmetry.space_group_name_H-M   'P 1'
#
loop_
_entity.id
_entity.type
_entity.pdbx_description
1 polymer ?
#
loop_
_entity_poly.entity_id
_entity_poly.type
_entity_poly.pdbx_seq_one_letter_code
_entity_poly.pdbx_strand_id
1 'polypeptide(L)' 'LSGADMVVCPVDCVNHETYFTVKRYCKCTCKPCVFLSRSNLPTFFRGVEVLVGTQDN' A
#
# COMPACT_ATOMS: atom_id res chain seq x y z
N LEU A 1 11.57 -4.70 -2.99
CA LEU A 1 10.70 -3.70 -3.65
C LEU A 1 10.97 -3.56 -5.17
N SER A 2 12.22 -3.65 -5.66
CA SER A 2 12.55 -3.39 -7.08
C SER A 2 11.67 -4.11 -8.12
N GLY A 3 11.35 -5.40 -7.91
CA GLY A 3 10.49 -6.18 -8.82
C GLY A 3 8.99 -6.20 -8.52
N ALA A 4 8.49 -5.39 -7.57
CA ALA A 4 7.05 -5.40 -7.24
C ALA A 4 6.25 -4.49 -8.17
N ASP A 5 5.12 -4.95 -8.72
CA ASP A 5 4.25 -4.11 -9.56
C ASP A 5 3.42 -3.12 -8.73
N MET A 6 3.03 -3.53 -7.52
CA MET A 6 2.19 -2.77 -6.59
C MET A 6 2.66 -2.96 -5.15
N VAL A 7 2.30 -2.03 -4.26
CA VAL A 7 2.68 -2.09 -2.84
C VAL A 7 1.48 -1.90 -1.91
N VAL A 8 1.31 -2.82 -0.95
CA VAL A 8 0.36 -2.68 0.15
C VAL A 8 1.16 -2.54 1.45
N CYS A 9 0.93 -1.46 2.20
CA CYS A 9 1.67 -1.17 3.43
C CYS A 9 0.71 -1.01 4.62
N PRO A 10 0.56 -2.01 5.50
CA PRO A 10 -0.17 -1.88 6.75
C PRO A 10 0.63 -1.07 7.77
N VAL A 11 0.18 0.15 8.05
CA VAL A 11 0.93 1.12 8.88
C VAL A 11 0.96 0.69 10.35
N ASP A 12 -0.02 -0.08 10.81
CA ASP A 12 -0.11 -0.62 12.18
C ASP A 12 0.78 -1.86 12.43
N CYS A 13 1.41 -2.41 11.39
CA CYS A 13 2.29 -3.58 11.49
C CYS A 13 3.78 -3.26 11.32
N VAL A 14 4.14 -2.01 11.02
CA VAL A 14 5.51 -1.63 10.68
C VAL A 14 5.97 -0.44 11.53
N ASN A 15 7.28 -0.35 11.76
CA ASN A 15 7.86 0.80 12.43
C ASN A 15 7.89 2.04 11.51
N HIS A 16 8.17 3.20 12.11
CA HIS A 16 8.23 4.47 11.38
C HIS A 16 9.25 4.46 10.22
N GLU A 17 10.42 3.86 10.43
CA GLU A 17 11.47 3.78 9.41
C GLU A 17 11.01 3.02 8.17
N THR A 18 10.35 1.87 8.38
CA THR A 18 9.79 1.05 7.32
C THR A 18 8.70 1.82 6.57
N TYR A 19 7.79 2.48 7.30
CA TYR A 19 6.75 3.32 6.70
C TYR A 19 7.33 4.41 5.78
N PHE A 20 8.32 5.17 6.28
CA PHE A 20 8.94 6.24 5.48
C PHE A 20 9.72 5.70 4.30
N THR A 21 10.40 4.56 4.46
CA THR A 21 11.13 3.89 3.37
C THR A 21 10.18 3.47 2.26
N VAL A 22 9.07 2.81 2.59
CA VAL A 22 8.04 2.40 1.61
C VAL A 22 7.40 3.63 0.95
N LYS A 23 7.07 4.65 1.73
CA LYS A 23 6.51 5.92 1.22
C LYS A 23 7.46 6.62 0.25
N ARG A 24 8.75 6.68 0.58
CA ARG A 24 9.75 7.27 -0.31
C ARG A 24 9.94 6.43 -1.57
N TYR A 25 10.00 5.11 -1.43
CA TYR A 25 10.09 4.19 -2.57
C TYR A 25 8.95 4.42 -3.57
N CYS A 26 7.69 4.35 -3.12
CA CYS A 26 6.55 4.47 -4.03
C CYS A 26 6.48 5.85 -4.69
N LYS A 27 6.86 6.91 -3.97
CA LYS A 27 6.99 8.26 -4.54
C LYS A 27 8.09 8.37 -5.60
N CYS A 28 9.26 7.77 -5.36
CA CYS A 28 10.39 7.86 -6.28
C CYS A 28 10.21 6.97 -7.53
N THR A 29 9.50 5.85 -7.41
CA THR A 29 9.30 4.91 -8.53
C THR A 29 7.94 5.06 -9.22
N CYS A 30 7.09 5.98 -8.76
CA CYS A 30 5.71 6.13 -9.22
C CYS A 30 4.90 4.83 -9.22
N LYS A 31 5.17 3.93 -8.26
CA LYS A 31 4.48 2.64 -8.17
C LYS A 31 3.15 2.78 -7.44
N PRO A 32 2.05 2.17 -7.93
CA PRO A 32 0.78 2.14 -7.22
C PRO A 32 0.98 1.58 -5.81
N CYS A 33 0.50 2.33 -4.82
CA CYS A 33 0.64 1.92 -3.43
C CYS A 33 -0.56 2.34 -2.59
N VAL A 34 -0.90 1.52 -1.61
CA VAL A 34 -1.90 1.85 -0.59
C VAL A 34 -1.30 1.68 0.79
N PHE A 35 -1.65 2.62 1.67
CA PHE A 35 -1.26 2.60 3.08
C PHE A 35 -2.51 2.28 3.90
N LEU A 36 -2.56 1.09 4.47
CA LEU A 36 -3.71 0.64 5.25
C LEU A 36 -3.58 1.17 6.67
N SER A 37 -4.66 1.74 7.20
CA SER A 37 -4.72 2.19 8.59
C SER A 37 -4.81 1.02 9.58
N ARG A 38 -5.28 -0.14 9.13
CA ARG A 38 -5.43 -1.37 9.92
C ARG A 38 -5.09 -2.61 9.09
N SER A 39 -4.43 -3.58 9.71
CA SER A 39 -4.04 -4.86 9.10
C SER A 39 -5.13 -5.93 9.13
N ASN A 40 -6.38 -5.55 8.84
CA ASN A 40 -7.51 -6.49 8.81
C ASN A 40 -7.97 -6.79 7.38
N LEU A 41 -8.69 -7.91 7.21
CA LEU A 41 -9.15 -8.36 5.89
C LEU A 41 -10.04 -7.33 5.17
N PRO A 42 -11.06 -6.72 5.79
CA PRO A 42 -11.89 -5.72 5.09
C PRO A 42 -11.08 -4.52 4.55
N THR A 43 -10.14 -4.01 5.34
CA THR A 43 -9.29 -2.87 4.93
C THR A 43 -8.33 -3.30 3.82
N PHE A 44 -7.83 -4.53 3.88
CA PHE A 44 -7.00 -5.10 2.84
C PHE A 44 -7.75 -5.22 1.51
N PHE A 45 -8.96 -5.82 1.49
CA PHE A 45 -9.77 -5.95 0.27
C PHE A 45 -10.03 -4.59 -0.39
N ARG A 46 -10.46 -3.59 0.39
CA ARG A 46 -10.63 -2.22 -0.11
C ARG A 46 -9.34 -1.62 -0.66
N GLY A 47 -8.21 -1.88 -0.01
CA GLY A 47 -6.90 -1.46 -0.51
C GLY A 47 -6.56 -2.08 -1.86
N VAL A 48 -6.90 -3.36 -2.06
CA VAL A 48 -6.71 -4.05 -3.35
C VAL A 48 -7.65 -3.51 -4.42
N GLU A 49 -8.92 -3.23 -4.11
CA GLU A 49 -9.87 -2.60 -5.05
C GLU A 49 -9.35 -1.25 -5.55
N VAL A 50 -8.80 -0.42 -4.64
CA VAL A 50 -8.17 0.87 -4.99
C VAL A 50 -6.97 0.67 -5.92
N LEU A 51 -6.18 -0.38 -5.71
CA LEU A 51 -5.02 -0.68 -6.55
C LEU A 51 -5.43 -1.14 -7.95
N VAL A 52 -6.43 -2.01 -8.06
CA VAL A 52 -6.89 -2.59 -9.33
C VAL A 52 -7.72 -1.57 -10.14
N GLY A 53 -8.19 -0.49 -9.52
CA GLY A 53 -9.02 0.52 -10.18
C GLY A 53 -10.46 0.06 -10.40
N THR A 54 -10.90 -1.01 -9.73
CA THR A 54 -12.29 -1.43 -9.65
C THR A 54 -13.03 -0.48 -8.71
N GLN A 55 -13.45 0.67 -9.21
CA GLN A 55 -14.55 1.42 -8.60
C GLN A 55 -15.85 0.71 -9.00
N ASP A 56 -16.43 -0.08 -8.10
CA ASP A 56 -17.85 -0.38 -8.19
C ASP A 56 -18.61 0.94 -8.00
N ASN A 57 -19.31 1.35 -9.05
CA ASN A 57 -20.26 2.47 -9.05
C ASN A 57 -21.58 2.05 -8.41
#